data_AF-A0A7C1AR69-F1
#
_entry.id   AF-A0A7C1AR69-F1
#
_cell.length_a   1.000
_cell.length_b   1.000
_cell.length_c   1.000
_cell.angle_alpha   90.00
_cell.angle_beta   90.00
_cell.angle_gamma   90.00
#
_symmetry.space_group_name_H-M   'P 1'
#
loop_
_entity.id
_entity.type
_entity.pdbx_description
1 polymer ?
#
loop_
_entity_poly.entity_id
_entity_poly.type
_entity_poly.pdbx_seq_one_letter_code
_entity_poly.pdbx_strand_id
1 'polypeptide(L)'
;MLRSTRNNGKYYDAIEKYKKVVNAGETFEKTAEAHYNIGLCYTWLGKKNDAEAVFKEVLNKYPDNKEVVAFTKYGLSWVDVQKGK
;
A
#
# COMPACT_ATOMS: atom_id res chain seq x y z
N MET A 1 -2.86 -18.70 -17.52
CA MET A 1 -2.84 -18.74 -16.04
C MET A 1 -1.48 -18.37 -15.40
N LEU A 2 -0.33 -18.54 -16.06
CA LEU A 2 1.00 -18.32 -15.45
C LEU A 2 1.34 -16.87 -15.03
N ARG A 3 0.71 -15.84 -15.62
CA ARG A 3 0.99 -14.43 -15.26
C ARG A 3 0.41 -14.02 -13.90
N SER A 4 -0.74 -14.58 -13.49
CA SER A 4 -1.41 -14.24 -12.23
C SER A 4 -0.61 -14.73 -11.02
N THR A 5 -0.25 -16.02 -11.00
CA THR A 5 0.52 -16.61 -9.89
C THR A 5 1.91 -16.00 -9.73
N ARG A 6 2.61 -15.74 -10.85
CA ARG A 6 3.96 -15.17 -10.83
C ARG A 6 3.97 -13.74 -10.29
N ASN A 7 2.98 -12.93 -10.65
CA ASN A 7 2.90 -11.56 -10.16
C ASN A 7 2.46 -11.53 -8.69
N ASN A 8 1.55 -12.42 -8.27
CA ASN A 8 1.14 -12.51 -6.87
C ASN A 8 2.32 -12.80 -5.92
N GLY A 9 3.19 -13.76 -6.27
CA GLY A 9 4.39 -14.04 -5.48
C GLY A 9 5.28 -12.81 -5.30
N LYS A 10 5.51 -12.05 -6.39
CA LYS A 10 6.32 -10.82 -6.35
C LYS A 10 5.72 -9.74 -5.45
N TYR A 11 4.39 -9.61 -5.44
CA TYR A 11 3.73 -8.62 -4.58
C TYR A 11 3.79 -9.02 -3.10
N TYR A 12 3.68 -10.31 -2.77
CA TYR A 12 3.89 -10.78 -1.40
C TYR A 12 5.34 -10.55 -0.95
N ASP A 13 6.32 -10.87 -1.79
CA ASP A 13 7.74 -10.60 -1.49
C ASP A 13 8.01 -9.09 -1.30
N ALA A 14 7.38 -8.26 -2.13
CA ALA A 14 7.47 -6.80 -2.01
C ALA A 14 6.87 -6.30 -0.70
N ILE A 15 5.70 -6.81 -0.30
CA ILE A 15 5.08 -6.49 1.00
C ILE A 15 6.04 -6.80 2.15
N GLU A 16 6.67 -7.97 2.16
CA GLU A 16 7.61 -8.34 3.22
C GLU A 16 8.85 -7.44 3.25
N LYS A 17 9.35 -6.99 2.09
CA LYS A 17 10.44 -6.01 2.00
C LYS A 17 10.01 -4.64 2.55
N TYR A 18 8.85 -4.13 2.13
CA TYR A 18 8.36 -2.84 2.61
C TYR A 18 8.04 -2.86 4.11
N LYS A 19 7.49 -3.96 4.65
CA LYS A 19 7.30 -4.12 6.10
C LYS A 19 8.61 -4.00 6.87
N LYS A 20 9.72 -4.54 6.34
CA LYS A 20 11.04 -4.37 6.96
C LYS A 20 11.47 -2.90 6.99
N VAL A 21 11.23 -2.14 5.92
CA VAL A 21 11.51 -0.69 5.89
C VAL A 21 10.66 0.03 6.95
N VAL A 22 9.36 -0.28 7.01
CA VAL A 22 8.45 0.32 7.99
C VAL A 22 8.87 0.00 9.43
N ASN A 23 9.29 -1.25 9.69
CA ASN A 23 9.70 -1.69 11.03
C ASN A 23 11.10 -1.18 11.42
N ALA A 24 12.00 -1.01 10.45
CA ALA A 24 13.33 -0.46 10.69
C ALA A 24 13.25 1.02 11.08
N GLY A 25 12.18 1.72 10.69
CA GLY A 25 11.96 3.12 11.00
C GLY A 25 13.11 3.97 10.48
N GLU A 26 13.36 3.90 9.15
CA GLU A 26 14.36 4.74 8.48
C GLU A 26 13.96 6.24 8.55
N THR A 27 13.88 6.95 7.43
CA THR A 27 13.36 8.32 7.45
C THR A 27 11.84 8.31 7.48
N PHE A 28 11.25 9.40 7.96
CA PHE A 28 9.80 9.57 7.94
C PHE A 28 9.24 9.45 6.51
N GLU A 29 9.91 10.03 5.49
CA GLU A 29 9.45 9.92 4.10
C GLU A 29 9.52 8.49 3.58
N LYS A 30 10.64 7.79 3.78
CA LYS A 30 10.80 6.41 3.29
C LYS A 30 9.83 5.44 3.96
N THR A 31 9.60 5.62 5.26
CA THR A 31 8.67 4.80 6.02
C THR A 31 7.24 5.02 5.51
N ALA A 32 6.85 6.28 5.25
CA ALA A 32 5.56 6.64 4.69
C ALA A 32 5.36 6.06 3.27
N GLU A 33 6.37 6.19 2.41
CA GLU A 33 6.35 5.66 1.05
C GLU A 33 6.26 4.12 1.04
N ALA A 34 7.05 3.44 1.88
CA ALA A 34 6.98 1.99 2.03
C ALA A 34 5.59 1.53 2.52
N HIS A 35 4.99 2.24 3.47
CA HIS A 35 3.67 1.90 3.98
C HIS A 35 2.57 2.09 2.91
N TYR A 36 2.65 3.15 2.10
CA TYR A 36 1.80 3.32 0.92
C TYR A 36 1.98 2.19 -0.12
N ASN A 37 3.22 1.81 -0.41
CA ASN A 37 3.53 0.75 -1.38
C ASN A 37 3.00 -0.64 -0.95
N ILE A 38 2.86 -0.90 0.35
CA ILE A 38 2.16 -2.10 0.86
C ILE A 38 0.70 -2.08 0.42
N GLY A 39 0.02 -0.93 0.53
CA GLY A 39 -1.37 -0.76 0.10
C GLY A 39 -1.54 -0.98 -1.42
N LEU A 40 -0.59 -0.50 -2.23
CA LEU A 40 -0.55 -0.78 -3.67
C LEU A 40 -0.35 -2.27 -3.99
N CYS A 41 0.50 -2.98 -3.24
CA CYS A 41 0.68 -4.41 -3.43
C CYS A 41 -0.60 -5.19 -3.12
N TYR A 42 -1.31 -4.87 -2.03
CA TYR A 42 -2.61 -5.48 -1.72
C TYR A 42 -3.66 -5.17 -2.79
N THR A 43 -3.64 -3.94 -3.30
CA THR A 43 -4.42 -3.46 -4.45
C THR A 43 -4.20 -4.38 -5.68
N TRP A 44 -2.95 -4.64 -6.07
CA TRP A 44 -2.64 -5.50 -7.22
C TRP A 44 -2.91 -6.99 -6.98
N LEU A 45 -2.91 -7.43 -5.73
CA LEU A 45 -3.32 -8.77 -5.32
C LEU A 45 -4.85 -8.94 -5.30
N GLY A 46 -5.63 -7.87 -5.57
CA GLY A 46 -7.09 -7.89 -5.47
C GLY A 46 -7.62 -7.94 -4.04
N LYS A 47 -6.75 -7.76 -3.04
CA LYS A 47 -7.06 -7.75 -1.61
C LYS A 47 -7.55 -6.36 -1.18
N LYS A 48 -8.72 -5.97 -1.68
CA LYS A 48 -9.27 -4.62 -1.53
C LYS A 48 -9.45 -4.18 -0.08
N ASN A 49 -9.88 -5.08 0.81
CA ASN A 49 -10.06 -4.76 2.23
C ASN A 49 -8.71 -4.48 2.92
N ASP A 50 -7.69 -5.29 2.64
CA ASP A 50 -6.34 -5.11 3.18
C ASP A 50 -5.72 -3.80 2.66
N ALA A 51 -5.90 -3.51 1.36
CA ALA A 51 -5.45 -2.27 0.75
C ALA A 51 -6.11 -1.04 1.39
N GLU A 52 -7.44 -1.06 1.57
CA GLU A 52 -8.18 0.03 2.23
C GLU A 52 -7.68 0.25 3.67
N ALA A 53 -7.47 -0.82 4.44
CA ALA A 53 -6.96 -0.73 5.80
C ALA A 53 -5.58 -0.07 5.83
N VAL A 54 -4.65 -0.52 4.98
CA VAL A 54 -3.30 0.04 4.90
C VAL A 54 -3.32 1.50 4.47
N PHE A 55 -4.11 1.87 3.45
CA PHE A 55 -4.21 3.27 3.03
C PHE A 55 -4.77 4.17 4.14
N LYS A 56 -5.77 3.71 4.90
CA LYS A 56 -6.26 4.47 6.05
C LYS A 56 -5.20 4.63 7.14
N GLU A 57 -4.41 3.60 7.41
CA GLU A 57 -3.28 3.70 8.35
C GLU A 57 -2.24 4.72 7.88
N VAL A 58 -1.91 4.75 6.58
CA VAL A 58 -0.97 5.71 6.01
C VAL A 58 -1.46 7.15 6.22
N LEU A 59 -2.74 7.42 5.93
CA LEU A 59 -3.34 8.74 6.16
C LEU A 59 -3.33 9.16 7.64
N ASN A 60 -3.45 8.19 8.55
CA ASN A 60 -3.45 8.45 10.00
C ASN A 60 -2.03 8.64 10.55
N LYS A 61 -1.05 7.86 10.07
CA LYS A 61 0.33 7.90 10.57
C LYS A 61 1.19 8.99 9.96
N TYR A 62 0.91 9.38 8.71
CA TYR A 62 1.71 10.34 7.97
C TYR A 62 0.87 11.54 7.47
N PRO A 63 0.05 12.18 8.33
CA PRO A 63 -0.86 13.24 7.89
C PRO A 63 -0.12 14.46 7.31
N ASP A 64 1.11 14.70 7.76
CA ASP A 64 1.92 15.85 7.34
C ASP A 64 2.73 15.59 6.05
N ASN A 65 2.84 14.33 5.61
CA ASN A 65 3.48 14.00 4.34
C ASN A 65 2.50 14.22 3.20
N LYS A 66 2.43 15.46 2.69
CA LYS A 66 1.48 15.87 1.65
C LYS A 66 1.52 15.00 0.39
N GLU A 67 2.71 14.58 -0.01
CA GLU A 67 2.91 13.77 -1.20
C GLU A 67 2.32 12.36 -1.00
N VAL A 68 2.71 11.67 0.07
CA VAL A 68 2.17 10.34 0.39
C VAL A 68 0.67 10.39 0.63
N VAL A 69 0.15 11.45 1.27
CA VAL A 69 -1.29 11.65 1.46
C VAL A 69 -2.02 11.76 0.12
N ALA A 70 -1.47 12.50 -0.85
CA ALA A 70 -2.07 12.65 -2.16
C ALA A 70 -2.16 11.30 -2.91
N PHE A 71 -1.04 10.57 -2.98
CA PHE A 71 -1.01 9.25 -3.62
C PHE A 71 -1.90 8.23 -2.91
N THR A 72 -1.93 8.27 -1.58
CA THR A 72 -2.75 7.37 -0.77
C THR A 72 -4.24 7.61 -0.97
N LYS A 73 -4.69 8.87 -1.04
CA LYS A 73 -6.09 9.20 -1.37
C LYS A 73 -6.47 8.73 -2.76
N TYR A 74 -5.57 8.85 -3.73
CA TYR A 74 -5.78 8.32 -5.08
C TYR A 74 -5.91 6.80 -5.08
N GLY A 75 -4.98 6.09 -4.41
CA GLY A 75 -5.03 4.64 -4.26
C GLY A 75 -6.29 4.14 -3.54
N LEU A 76 -6.68 4.82 -2.46
CA LEU A 76 -7.91 4.52 -1.72
C LEU A 76 -9.15 4.71 -2.59
N SER A 77 -9.22 5.79 -3.38
CA SER A 77 -10.33 6.04 -4.30
C SER A 77 -10.45 4.92 -5.34
N TRP A 78 -9.31 4.44 -5.89
CA TRP A 78 -9.32 3.30 -6.79
C TRP A 78 -9.81 2.01 -6.11
N VAL A 79 -9.40 1.77 -4.87
CA VAL A 79 -9.88 0.61 -4.09
C VAL A 79 -11.37 0.70 -3.83
N ASP A 80 -11.90 1.87 -3.50
CA ASP A 80 -13.33 2.08 -3.26
C ASP A 80 -14.15 1.85 -4.54
N VAL A 81 -13.69 2.35 -5.69
CA VAL A 81 -14.30 2.04 -7.01
C VAL A 81 -14.31 0.53 -7.25
N GLN A 82 -13.22 -0.16 -6.95
CA GLN A 82 -13.19 -1.62 -7.08
C GLN A 82 -14.15 -2.34 -6.14
N LYS A 83 -14.46 -1.76 -4.98
CA LYS A 83 -15.44 -2.29 -4.03
C LYS A 83 -16.88 -1.92 -4.39
N GLY A 84 -17.08 -1.07 -5.39
CA GLY A 84 -18.41 -0.61 -5.81
C GLY A 84 -19.02 0.41 -4.84
N LYS A 85 -18.19 1.18 -4.15
CA LYS A 85 -18.62 2.29 -3.28
C LYS A 85 -18.60 3.61 -4.04
#